data_AF-A0A1F6SXK7-F1
#
_entry.id   AF-A0A1F6SXK7-F1
#
_cell.length_a   1.000
_cell.length_b   1.000
_cell.length_c   1.000
_cell.angle_alpha   90.00
_cell.angle_beta   90.00
_cell.angle_gamma   90.00
#
_symmetry.space_group_name_H-M   'P 1'
#
loop_
_entity.id
_entity.type
_entity.pdbx_description
1 polymer ?
#
loop_
_entity_poly.entity_id
_entity_poly.type
_entity_poly.pdbx_seq_one_letter_code
_entity_poly.pdbx_strand_id
1 'polypeptide(L)'
;MIVELFARPKFTRFAIQQPEVHLHPKAQAALGDIIFELAHIERKKFFLETHSDYLIDRFRLNYRNTASASAVPNAQVLFFERTAKGNQVIEIEIQKDGLTSSDQPKAYRYFFVNESLRLLGL
;
A
#
# COMPACT_ATOMS: atom_id res chain seq x y z
N MET A 1 -10.29 12.91 5.64
CA MET A 1 -9.41 12.19 4.70
C MET A 1 -10.14 11.79 3.41
N ILE A 2 -11.08 10.83 3.44
CA ILE A 2 -11.70 10.28 2.21
C ILE A 2 -12.36 11.37 1.34
N VAL A 3 -13.11 12.29 1.94
CA VAL A 3 -13.74 13.41 1.20
C VAL A 3 -12.72 14.23 0.41
N GLU A 4 -11.55 14.52 1.00
CA GLU A 4 -10.48 15.25 0.33
C GLU A 4 -9.90 14.49 -0.86
N LEU A 5 -9.86 13.15 -0.79
CA LEU A 5 -9.38 12.34 -1.90
C LEU A 5 -10.24 12.52 -3.15
N PHE A 6 -11.54 12.77 -3.01
CA PHE A 6 -12.46 12.99 -4.12
C PHE A 6 -12.63 14.47 -4.48
N ALA A 7 -12.60 15.37 -3.49
CA ALA A 7 -12.83 16.80 -3.72
C ALA A 7 -11.69 17.50 -4.48
N ARG A 8 -10.46 16.97 -4.38
CA ARG A 8 -9.29 17.59 -5.03
C ARG A 8 -9.22 17.23 -6.51
N PRO A 9 -8.71 18.12 -7.36
CA PRO A 9 -8.60 17.87 -8.80
C PRO A 9 -7.65 16.71 -9.13
N LYS A 10 -7.72 16.24 -10.38
CA LYS A 10 -6.76 15.28 -10.96
C LYS A 10 -5.32 15.77 -10.76
N PHE A 11 -4.36 14.85 -10.76
CA PHE A 11 -2.93 15.13 -10.56
C PHE A 11 -2.52 15.69 -9.19
N THR A 12 -3.45 15.80 -8.23
CA THR A 12 -3.14 16.19 -6.84
C THR A 12 -2.22 15.17 -6.16
N ARG A 13 -1.36 15.65 -5.25
CA ARG A 13 -0.48 14.81 -4.44
C ARG A 13 -1.00 14.75 -3.00
N PHE A 14 -0.98 13.56 -2.42
CA PHE A 14 -1.37 13.31 -1.05
C PHE A 14 -0.21 12.66 -0.29
N ALA A 15 0.01 13.11 0.94
CA ALA A 15 0.81 12.42 1.93
C ALA A 15 -0.11 12.07 3.09
N ILE A 16 -0.22 10.79 3.44
CA ILE A 16 -1.20 10.31 4.41
C ILE A 16 -0.54 9.28 5.32
N GLN A 17 -0.69 9.48 6.63
CA GLN A 17 -0.19 8.54 7.63
C GLN A 17 -1.31 7.64 8.13
N GLN A 18 -1.01 6.34 8.16
CA GLN A 18 -1.82 5.25 8.70
C GLN A 18 -3.33 5.42 8.40
N PRO A 19 -3.73 5.56 7.12
CA PRO A 19 -5.12 5.81 6.75
C PRO A 19 -6.07 4.65 7.11
N GLU A 20 -5.52 3.49 7.47
CA GLU A 20 -6.22 2.28 7.92
C GLU A 20 -6.66 2.29 9.39
N VAL A 21 -6.18 3.22 10.22
CA VAL A 21 -6.37 3.16 11.67
C VAL A 21 -7.86 3.17 12.01
N HIS A 22 -8.24 2.27 12.93
CA HIS A 22 -9.62 2.00 13.34
C HIS A 22 -10.56 1.46 12.24
N LEU A 23 -10.08 1.20 11.03
CA LEU A 23 -10.88 0.56 10.00
C LEU A 23 -10.87 -0.96 10.18
N HIS A 24 -12.04 -1.56 10.04
CA HIS A 24 -12.15 -3.00 9.88
C HIS A 24 -11.34 -3.46 8.64
N PRO A 25 -10.70 -4.65 8.64
CA PRO A 25 -9.93 -5.17 7.51
C PRO A 25 -10.59 -5.00 6.12
N LYS A 26 -11.90 -5.26 6.04
CA LYS A 26 -12.69 -5.05 4.82
C LYS A 26 -12.66 -3.60 4.31
N ALA A 27 -12.73 -2.62 5.21
CA ALA A 27 -12.62 -1.21 4.87
C ALA A 27 -11.18 -0.81 4.49
N GLN A 28 -10.17 -1.44 5.10
CA GLN A 28 -8.77 -1.23 4.71
C GLN A 28 -8.50 -1.71 3.27
N ALA A 29 -9.04 -2.88 2.90
CA ALA A 29 -9.01 -3.35 1.52
C ALA A 29 -9.73 -2.39 0.58
N ALA A 30 -10.96 -1.96 0.90
CA ALA A 30 -11.70 -0.99 0.08
C ALA A 30 -10.96 0.35 -0.09
N LEU A 31 -10.19 0.77 0.91
CA LEU A 31 -9.31 1.94 0.78
C LEU A 31 -8.19 1.70 -0.24
N GLY A 32 -7.61 0.50 -0.29
CA GLY A 32 -6.67 0.08 -1.33
C GLY A 32 -7.27 0.13 -2.74
N ASP A 33 -8.56 -0.23 -2.89
CA ASP A 33 -9.30 -0.05 -4.15
C ASP A 33 -9.35 1.42 -4.56
N ILE A 34 -9.79 2.29 -3.65
CA ILE A 34 -9.93 3.73 -3.90
C ILE A 34 -8.59 4.38 -4.28
N ILE A 35 -7.52 4.07 -3.54
CA ILE A 35 -6.18 4.62 -3.79
C ILE A 35 -5.70 4.22 -5.18
N PHE A 36 -5.85 2.95 -5.55
CA PHE A 36 -5.44 2.47 -6.87
C PHE A 36 -6.20 3.18 -7.99
N GLU A 37 -7.53 3.24 -7.89
CA GLU A 37 -8.40 3.88 -8.88
C GLU A 37 -8.04 5.36 -9.08
N LEU A 38 -7.89 6.11 -7.99
CA LEU A 38 -7.52 7.53 -8.04
C LEU A 38 -6.11 7.73 -8.62
N ALA A 39 -5.16 6.83 -8.32
CA ALA A 39 -3.82 6.88 -8.91
C ALA A 39 -3.84 6.55 -10.41
N HIS A 40 -4.66 5.59 -10.81
CA HIS A 40 -4.74 5.11 -12.19
C HIS A 40 -5.51 6.06 -13.11
N ILE A 41 -6.76 6.39 -12.76
CA ILE A 41 -7.68 7.17 -13.59
C ILE A 41 -7.42 8.66 -13.47
N GLU A 42 -7.25 9.16 -12.25
CA GLU A 42 -7.10 10.59 -11.98
C GLU A 42 -5.65 11.05 -11.91
N ARG A 43 -4.69 10.12 -12.05
CA ARG A 43 -3.25 10.38 -12.00
C ARG A 43 -2.83 11.10 -10.71
N LYS A 44 -3.59 10.92 -9.63
CA LYS A 44 -3.24 11.41 -8.30
C LYS A 44 -2.02 10.66 -7.79
N LYS A 45 -1.18 11.34 -7.02
CA LYS A 45 0.04 10.75 -6.45
C LYS A 45 -0.11 10.58 -4.96
N PHE A 46 0.33 9.44 -4.45
CA PHE A 46 0.18 9.08 -3.04
C PHE A 46 1.53 8.75 -2.44
N PHE A 47 1.78 9.31 -1.27
CA PHE A 47 2.82 8.88 -0.33
C PHE A 47 2.11 8.41 0.93
N LEU A 48 2.10 7.10 1.16
CA LEU A 48 1.31 6.49 2.21
C LEU A 48 2.23 5.78 3.19
N GLU A 49 2.04 6.06 4.47
CA GLU A 49 2.55 5.23 5.54
C GLU A 49 1.42 4.29 5.96
N THR A 50 1.65 2.98 5.93
CA THR A 50 0.62 2.00 6.27
C THR A 50 1.24 0.74 6.87
N HIS A 51 0.51 0.14 7.80
CA HIS A 51 0.76 -1.14 8.44
C HIS A 51 -0.24 -2.22 7.96
N SER A 52 -1.17 -1.84 7.08
CA SER A 52 -2.21 -2.73 6.56
C SER A 52 -1.70 -3.57 5.39
N ASP A 53 -1.60 -4.88 5.59
CA ASP A 53 -1.43 -5.84 4.50
C ASP A 53 -2.65 -5.82 3.56
N TYR A 54 -3.86 -5.69 4.10
CA TYR A 54 -5.10 -5.61 3.32
C TYR A 54 -5.10 -4.47 2.29
N LEU A 55 -4.62 -3.28 2.67
CA LEU A 55 -4.52 -2.14 1.77
C LEU A 55 -3.51 -2.42 0.65
N ILE A 56 -2.30 -2.86 1.02
CA ILE A 56 -1.21 -3.15 0.09
C ILE A 56 -1.62 -4.26 -0.89
N ASP A 57 -2.17 -5.36 -0.39
CA ASP A 57 -2.58 -6.50 -1.21
C ASP A 57 -3.73 -6.15 -2.14
N ARG A 58 -4.68 -5.33 -1.68
CA ARG A 58 -5.78 -4.89 -2.55
C ARG A 58 -5.29 -3.97 -3.66
N PHE A 59 -4.40 -3.03 -3.35
CA PHE A 59 -3.75 -2.20 -4.36
C PHE A 59 -3.03 -3.05 -5.41
N ARG A 60 -2.22 -4.03 -4.97
CA ARG A 60 -1.47 -4.95 -5.83
C ARG A 60 -2.37 -5.84 -6.69
N LEU A 61 -3.50 -6.29 -6.14
CA LEU A 61 -4.47 -7.07 -6.89
C LEU A 61 -5.08 -6.26 -8.04
N ASN A 62 -5.46 -5.01 -7.80
CA ASN A 62 -5.96 -4.14 -8.86
C ASN A 62 -4.88 -3.82 -9.88
N TYR A 63 -3.65 -3.57 -9.43
CA TYR A 63 -2.49 -3.42 -10.29
C TYR A 63 -2.35 -4.58 -11.28
N ARG A 64 -2.37 -5.83 -10.78
CA ARG A 64 -2.33 -7.03 -11.62
C ARG A 64 -3.48 -7.08 -12.62
N ASN A 65 -4.70 -6.79 -12.18
CA ASN A 65 -5.89 -6.90 -13.00
C ASN A 65 -5.94 -5.85 -14.12
N THR A 66 -5.30 -4.69 -13.92
CA THR A 66 -5.23 -3.60 -14.92
C THR A 66 -4.00 -3.70 -15.83
N ALA A 67 -2.90 -4.30 -15.37
CA ALA A 67 -1.63 -4.37 -16.11
C ALA A 67 -1.74 -5.06 -17.49
N SER A 68 -2.72 -5.94 -17.69
CA SER A 68 -2.98 -6.61 -18.96
C SER A 68 -3.66 -5.70 -20.01
N ALA A 69 -4.28 -4.60 -19.59
CA ALA A 69 -5.17 -3.81 -20.44
C ALA A 69 -4.77 -2.33 -20.59
N SER A 70 -3.92 -1.77 -19.72
CA SER A 70 -3.58 -0.34 -19.72
C SER A 70 -2.30 -0.02 -18.95
N ALA A 71 -1.79 1.20 -19.14
CA ALA A 71 -0.66 1.72 -18.37
C ALA A 71 -1.04 1.94 -16.89
N VAL A 72 -0.53 1.05 -16.03
CA VAL A 72 -0.66 1.10 -14.56
C VAL A 72 0.15 2.25 -13.94
N PRO A 73 -0.26 2.77 -12.77
CA PRO A 73 0.53 3.78 -12.06
C PRO A 73 1.88 3.20 -11.61
N ASN A 74 2.95 3.99 -11.63
CA ASN A 74 4.21 3.57 -11.00
C ASN A 74 4.02 3.50 -9.47
N ALA A 75 4.38 2.36 -8.87
CA ALA A 75 4.20 2.12 -7.45
C ALA A 75 5.29 1.16 -6.90
N GLN A 76 5.65 1.38 -5.65
CA GLN A 76 6.59 0.54 -4.90
C GLN A 76 6.27 0.62 -3.41
N VAL A 77 6.78 -0.33 -2.65
CA VAL A 77 6.73 -0.32 -1.18
C VAL A 77 8.12 -0.02 -0.64
N LEU A 78 8.21 0.94 0.28
CA LEU A 78 9.43 1.21 1.03
C LEU A 78 9.26 0.61 2.42
N PHE A 79 9.99 -0.47 2.71
CA PHE A 79 9.95 -1.13 4.00
C PHE A 79 11.06 -0.60 4.91
N PHE A 80 10.69 -0.18 6.11
CA PHE A 80 11.61 0.35 7.11
C PHE A 80 11.88 -0.71 8.18
N GLU A 81 13.12 -1.17 8.26
CA GLU A 81 13.57 -2.15 9.24
C GLU A 81 14.50 -1.50 10.27
N ARG A 82 14.20 -1.67 11.56
CA ARG A 82 15.08 -1.20 12.63
C ARG A 82 16.17 -2.22 12.88
N THR A 83 17.42 -1.85 12.63
CA THR A 83 18.61 -2.68 12.88
C THR A 83 19.44 -2.13 14.04
N ALA A 84 20.44 -2.89 14.50
CA ALA A 84 21.40 -2.44 15.51
C ALA A 84 22.18 -1.18 15.10
N LYS A 85 22.31 -0.91 13.79
CA LYS A 85 23.04 0.25 13.23
C LYS A 85 22.13 1.43 12.89
N GLY A 86 20.82 1.33 13.15
CA GLY A 86 19.81 2.31 12.78
C GLY A 86 18.75 1.75 11.84
N ASN A 87 17.92 2.63 11.28
CA ASN A 87 16.87 2.23 10.35
C ASN A 87 17.46 2.01 8.95
N GLN A 88 17.14 0.85 8.37
CA GLN A 88 17.42 0.52 6.98
C GLN A 88 16.12 0.63 6.18
N VAL A 89 16.22 1.19 4.98
CA VAL A 89 15.10 1.23 4.02
C VAL A 89 15.37 0.19 2.95
N ILE A 90 14.36 -0.63 2.68
CA ILE A 90 14.40 -1.69 1.68
C ILE A 90 13.31 -1.40 0.66
N GLU A 91 13.70 -1.25 -0.60
CA GLU A 91 12.77 -1.04 -1.71
C GLU A 91 12.20 -2.39 -2.15
N ILE A 92 10.86 -2.46 -2.21
CA ILE A 92 10.13 -3.64 -2.66
C ILE A 92 9.32 -3.22 -3.89
N GLU A 93 9.81 -3.63 -5.05
CA GLU A 93 9.16 -3.39 -6.34
C GLU A 93 7.87 -4.21 -6.47
N ILE A 94 6.84 -3.58 -7.06
CA ILE A 94 5.63 -4.25 -7.53
C ILE A 94 5.83 -4.58 -9.01
N GLN A 95 5.95 -5.87 -9.31
CA GLN A 95 6.17 -6.36 -10.66
C GLN A 95 4.92 -6.20 -11.53
N LYS A 96 5.06 -6.40 -12.85
CA LYS A 96 3.97 -6.24 -13.83
C LYS A 96 2.76 -7.15 -13.55
N ASP A 97 2.97 -8.29 -12.92
CA ASP A 97 1.91 -9.21 -12.49
C ASP A 97 1.32 -8.89 -11.12
N GLY A 98 1.66 -7.72 -10.53
CA GLY A 98 1.26 -7.28 -9.20
C GLY A 98 1.94 -8.05 -8.05
N LEU A 99 2.79 -9.03 -8.35
CA LEU A 99 3.58 -9.72 -7.33
C LEU A 99 4.75 -8.84 -6.88
N THR A 100 5.17 -9.06 -5.65
CA THR A 100 6.42 -8.50 -5.12
C THR A 100 7.51 -9.55 -5.24
N SER A 101 8.78 -9.14 -5.37
CA SER A 101 9.92 -10.06 -5.55
C SER A 101 9.94 -11.19 -4.52
N SER A 102 10.31 -12.41 -4.93
CA SER A 102 10.46 -13.55 -4.02
C SER A 102 11.56 -13.33 -2.97
N ASP A 103 12.53 -12.44 -3.25
CA ASP A 103 13.65 -12.09 -2.38
C ASP A 103 13.31 -10.99 -1.36
N GLN A 104 12.08 -10.99 -0.85
CA GLN A 104 11.67 -10.05 0.21
C GLN A 104 12.41 -10.36 1.51
N PRO A 105 12.78 -9.32 2.29
CA PRO A 105 13.31 -9.50 3.64
C PRO A 105 12.33 -10.33 4.47
N LYS A 106 12.84 -11.32 5.21
CA LYS A 106 12.00 -12.12 6.11
C LYS A 106 11.25 -11.22 7.11
N ALA A 107 11.90 -10.13 7.55
CA ALA A 107 11.32 -9.11 8.41
C ALA A 107 10.03 -8.50 7.86
N TYR A 108 9.89 -8.34 6.55
CA TYR A 108 8.67 -7.83 5.92
C TYR A 108 7.47 -8.74 6.21
N ARG A 109 7.63 -10.05 6.01
CA ARG A 109 6.55 -11.03 6.28
C ARG A 109 6.24 -11.14 7.78
N TYR A 110 7.27 -11.19 8.62
CA TYR A 110 7.09 -11.25 10.07
C TYR A 110 6.40 -10.01 10.62
N PHE A 111 6.67 -8.83 10.05
CA PHE A 111 6.01 -7.60 10.43
C PHE A 111 4.48 -7.71 10.30
N PHE A 112 3.95 -8.13 9.14
CA PHE A 112 2.49 -8.25 8.97
C PHE A 112 1.88 -9.35 9.82
N VAL A 113 2.55 -10.50 9.99
CA VAL A 113 2.07 -11.55 10.91
C VAL A 113 1.94 -10.99 12.33
N ASN A 114 2.96 -10.28 12.81
CA ASN A 114 2.94 -9.67 14.14
C ASN A 114 1.89 -8.56 14.25
N GLU A 115 1.62 -7.83 13.17
CA GLU A 115 0.57 -6.81 13.13
C GLU A 115 -0.82 -7.44 13.19
N SER A 116 -1.06 -8.51 12.43
CA SER A 116 -2.31 -9.28 12.50
C SER A 116 -2.56 -9.84 13.89
N LEU A 117 -1.53 -10.38 14.55
CA LEU A 117 -1.65 -10.88 15.93
C LEU A 117 -2.01 -9.75 16.90
N ARG A 118 -1.35 -8.59 16.79
CA ARG A 118 -1.67 -7.40 17.59
C ARG A 118 -3.11 -6.92 17.39
N LEU A 119 -3.62 -6.94 16.16
CA LEU A 119 -5.02 -6.61 15.86
C LEU A 119 -6.01 -7.59 16.49
N LEU A 120 -5.61 -8.86 16.65
CA LEU A 120 -6.41 -9.89 17.34
C LEU A 120 -6.26 -9.85 18.87
N GLY A 121 -5.42 -8.95 19.40
CA GLY A 121 -5.14 -8.85 20.84
C GLY A 121 -4.29 -10.00 21.39
N LEU A 122 -3.52 -10.65 20.52
CA LEU A 122 -2.62 -11.78 20.85
C LEU A 122 -1.16 -11.35 20.93
#